data_AF-A0A1I3YSR4-F1
#
_entry.id   AF-A0A1I3YSR4-F1
#
_cell.length_a   1.000
_cell.length_b   1.000
_cell.length_c   1.000
_cell.angle_alpha   90.00
_cell.angle_beta   90.00
_cell.angle_gamma   90.00
#
_symmetry.space_group_name_H-M   'P 1'
#
loop_
_entity.id
_entity.type
_entity.pdbx_description
1 polymer ?
#
loop_
_entity_poly.entity_id
_entity_poly.type
_entity_poly.pdbx_seq_one_letter_code
_entity_poly.pdbx_strand_id
1 'polypeptide(L)'
;MKVINKSDNKIIGIFNINSVMEEVKLLGYNVVDCEFIKSQSELDRDSLLYLESTDWLVTRHRDQLSLDIESSITNEEYQSLLEKRQAARVSIVDQDALKKYNLFFGEKNNKY
;
A
#
# COMPACT_ATOMS: atom_id res chain seq x y z
N MET A 1 8.96 -4.66 10.45
CA MET A 1 7.72 -4.61 11.25
C MET A 1 8.02 -4.75 12.75
N LYS A 2 7.44 -3.89 13.59
CA LYS A 2 7.62 -3.91 15.04
C LYS A 2 6.54 -4.79 15.69
N VAL A 3 6.92 -5.61 16.66
CA VAL A 3 5.98 -6.48 17.40
C VAL A 3 5.94 -6.06 18.86
N ILE A 4 4.72 -5.85 19.37
CA ILE A 4 4.46 -5.45 20.75
C ILE A 4 3.56 -6.50 21.40
N ASN A 5 3.81 -6.87 22.64
CA ASN A 5 2.91 -7.71 23.41
C ASN A 5 1.79 -6.86 24.01
N LYS A 6 0.52 -7.22 23.75
CA LYS A 6 -0.66 -6.49 24.23
C LYS A 6 -0.82 -6.52 25.75
N SER A 7 -0.30 -7.55 26.41
CA SER A 7 -0.50 -7.76 27.85
C SER A 7 0.32 -6.78 28.71
N ASP A 8 1.55 -6.47 28.29
CA ASP A 8 2.49 -5.63 29.03
C ASP A 8 3.00 -4.42 28.23
N ASN A 9 2.49 -4.25 27.00
CA ASN A 9 2.87 -3.21 26.04
C ASN A 9 4.39 -3.17 25.76
N LYS A 10 5.11 -4.28 26.00
CA LYS A 10 6.55 -4.36 25.75
C LYS A 10 6.84 -4.69 24.30
N ILE A 11 7.92 -4.10 23.80
CA ILE A 11 8.43 -4.38 22.46
C ILE A 11 9.11 -5.74 22.49
N ILE A 12 8.57 -6.72 21.76
CA ILE A 12 9.17 -8.05 21.60
C ILE A 12 10.39 -7.95 20.68
N GLY A 13 10.29 -7.17 19.60
CA GLY A 13 11.38 -6.98 18.66
C GLY A 13 10.95 -6.38 17.32
N ILE A 14 11.90 -6.30 16.40
CA ILE A 14 11.68 -5.93 15.00
C ILE A 14 11.90 -7.17 14.15
N PHE A 15 10.90 -7.53 13.37
CA PHE A 15 10.85 -8.75 12.59
C PHE A 15 10.58 -8.47 11.11
N ASN A 16 10.94 -9.43 10.26
CA ASN A 16 10.60 -9.41 8.85
C ASN A 16 9.12 -9.77 8.67
N ILE A 17 8.39 -9.01 7.85
CA ILE A 17 6.95 -9.19 7.66
C ILE A 17 6.56 -10.58 7.13
N ASN A 18 7.45 -11.22 6.35
CA ASN A 18 7.17 -12.51 5.72
C ASN A 18 7.26 -13.69 6.71
N SER A 19 8.04 -13.55 7.77
CA SER A 19 8.35 -14.63 8.74
C SER A 19 7.93 -14.30 10.17
N VAL A 20 7.43 -13.08 10.42
CA VAL A 20 7.11 -12.58 11.76
C VAL A 20 6.21 -13.51 12.58
N MET A 21 5.20 -14.13 11.98
CA MET A 21 4.29 -15.00 12.73
C MET A 21 4.97 -16.28 13.21
N GLU A 22 5.90 -16.80 12.41
CA GLU A 22 6.67 -17.99 12.77
C GLU A 22 7.73 -17.65 13.82
N GLU A 23 8.44 -16.54 13.63
CA GLU A 23 9.46 -16.08 14.58
C GLU A 23 8.87 -15.74 15.96
N VAL A 24 7.71 -15.10 16.01
CA VAL A 24 7.02 -14.79 17.27
C VAL A 24 6.57 -16.07 17.99
N LYS A 25 6.07 -17.07 17.25
CA LYS A 25 5.73 -18.38 17.81
C LYS A 25 6.96 -19.12 18.32
N LEU A 26 8.08 -19.06 17.59
CA LEU A 26 9.35 -19.69 18.00
C LEU A 26 9.90 -19.10 19.29
N LEU A 27 9.67 -17.80 19.53
CA LEU A 27 10.03 -17.12 20.78
C LEU A 27 9.09 -17.46 21.95
N GLY A 28 8.05 -18.28 21.73
CA GLY A 28 7.09 -18.69 22.76
C GLY A 28 5.97 -17.68 22.99
N TYR A 29 5.81 -16.68 22.12
CA TYR A 29 4.72 -15.71 22.21
C TYR A 29 3.51 -16.15 21.38
N ASN A 30 2.31 -15.85 21.88
CA ASN A 30 1.09 -16.05 21.14
C ASN A 30 0.85 -14.88 20.19
N VAL A 31 0.72 -15.16 18.89
CA VAL A 31 0.49 -14.16 17.84
C VAL A 31 -0.78 -13.34 18.09
N VAL A 32 -1.81 -13.93 18.70
CA VAL A 32 -3.08 -13.25 19.02
C VAL A 32 -2.89 -12.12 20.04
N ASP A 33 -1.97 -12.35 20.98
CA ASP A 33 -1.60 -11.40 22.04
C ASP A 33 -0.54 -10.41 21.58
N CYS A 34 -0.13 -10.47 20.31
CA CYS A 34 0.83 -9.55 19.71
C CYS A 34 0.12 -8.50 18.85
N GLU A 35 0.66 -7.29 18.87
CA GLU A 35 0.32 -6.20 17.97
C GLU A 35 1.46 -5.99 16.98
N PHE A 36 1.11 -5.97 15.70
CA PHE A 36 2.04 -5.85 14.58
C PHE A 36 1.94 -4.45 14.01
N ILE A 37 2.95 -3.62 14.30
CA ILE A 37 2.98 -2.23 13.88
C ILE A 37 3.99 -2.09 12.73
N LYS A 38 3.49 -1.72 11.55
CA LYS A 38 4.32 -1.29 10.44
C LYS A 38 4.90 0.08 10.75
N SER A 39 6.16 0.30 10.42
CA SER A 39 6.75 1.63 10.45
C SER A 39 6.14 2.52 9.36
N GLN A 40 6.24 3.85 9.53
CA GLN A 40 5.75 4.80 8.52
C GLN A 40 6.40 4.55 7.15
N SER A 41 7.71 4.26 7.11
CA SER A 41 8.41 3.96 5.86
C SER A 41 7.93 2.67 5.19
N GLU A 42 7.50 1.66 5.96
CA GLU A 42 6.88 0.44 5.41
C GLU A 42 5.50 0.76 4.82
N LEU A 43 4.69 1.58 5.51
CA LEU A 43 3.39 2.02 5.02
C LEU A 43 3.50 2.87 3.75
N ASP A 44 4.47 3.77 3.69
CA ASP A 44 4.75 4.61 2.52
C ASP A 44 5.17 3.73 1.33
N ARG A 45 6.05 2.75 1.57
CA ARG A 45 6.46 1.79 0.53
C ARG A 45 5.28 0.97 0.00
N ASP A 46 4.44 0.44 0.88
CA ASP A 46 3.27 -0.34 0.49
C ASP A 46 2.29 0.52 -0.33
N SER A 47 2.11 1.78 0.07
CA SER A 47 1.28 2.75 -0.65
C SER A 47 1.82 3.04 -2.05
N LEU A 48 3.13 3.23 -2.19
CA LEU A 48 3.80 3.44 -3.48
C LEU A 48 3.67 2.21 -4.40
N LEU A 49 3.90 1.01 -3.88
CA LEU A 49 3.73 -0.23 -4.63
C LEU A 49 2.28 -0.44 -5.07
N TYR A 50 1.32 -0.08 -4.22
CA TYR A 50 -0.09 -0.14 -4.58
C TYR A 50 -0.42 0.83 -5.73
N LEU A 51 0.08 2.06 -5.68
CA LEU A 51 -0.09 3.04 -6.75
C LEU A 51 0.56 2.60 -8.07
N GLU A 52 1.74 1.99 -8.01
CA GLU A 52 2.43 1.45 -9.20
C GLU A 52 1.67 0.25 -9.79
N SER A 53 1.34 -0.74 -8.97
CA SER A 53 0.70 -2.00 -9.41
C SER A 53 -0.74 -1.82 -9.93
N THR A 54 -1.40 -0.70 -9.60
CA THR A 54 -2.77 -0.42 -10.05
C THR A 54 -2.84 0.63 -11.16
N ASP A 55 -1.72 1.18 -11.61
CA ASP A 55 -1.70 2.26 -12.62
C ASP A 55 -2.17 1.80 -14.00
N TRP A 56 -1.76 0.59 -14.40
CA TRP A 56 -2.19 -0.03 -15.65
C TRP A 56 -3.70 -0.25 -15.71
N LEU A 57 -4.34 -0.51 -14.57
CA LEU A 57 -5.77 -0.76 -14.48
C LEU A 57 -6.56 0.54 -14.73
N VAL A 58 -6.06 1.66 -14.19
CA VAL A 58 -6.64 2.98 -14.45
C VAL A 58 -6.48 3.36 -15.92
N THR A 59 -5.30 3.14 -16.48
CA THR A 59 -5.02 3.44 -17.90
C THR A 59 -5.91 2.60 -18.81
N ARG A 60 -5.95 1.28 -18.61
CA ARG A 60 -6.79 0.36 -19.39
C ARG A 60 -8.27 0.71 -19.33
N HIS A 61 -8.80 1.04 -18.14
CA HIS A 61 -10.21 1.41 -18.00
C HIS A 61 -10.55 2.66 -18.82
N ARG A 62 -9.69 3.68 -18.79
CA ARG A 62 -9.85 4.90 -19.59
C ARG A 62 -9.78 4.61 -21.09
N ASP A 63 -8.84 3.78 -21.51
CA ASP A 63 -8.70 3.39 -22.92
C ASP A 63 -9.95 2.64 -23.40
N GLN A 64 -10.46 1.69 -22.61
CA GLN A 64 -11.69 0.95 -22.93
C GLN A 64 -12.90 1.86 -23.07
N LEU A 65 -13.08 2.81 -22.15
CA LEU A 65 -14.15 3.82 -22.25
C LEU A 65 -14.02 4.70 -23.50
N SER A 66 -12.79 5.09 -23.86
CA SER A 66 -12.55 5.93 -25.05
C SER A 66 -12.83 5.20 -26.37
N LEU A 67 -12.67 3.87 -26.37
CA LEU A 67 -12.89 3.00 -27.51
C LEU A 67 -14.32 2.42 -27.56
N ASP A 68 -15.19 2.82 -26.64
CA ASP A 68 -16.56 2.29 -26.48
C ASP A 68 -16.58 0.76 -26.31
N ILE A 69 -15.56 0.22 -25.62
CA ILE A 69 -15.40 -1.20 -25.32
C ILE A 69 -15.88 -1.47 -23.90
N GLU A 70 -16.58 -2.58 -23.70
CA GLU A 70 -16.96 -3.04 -22.36
C GLU A 70 -15.73 -3.21 -21.46
N SER A 71 -15.73 -2.49 -20.34
CA SER A 71 -14.61 -2.43 -19.41
C SER A 71 -14.46 -3.74 -18.63
N SER A 72 -13.21 -4.11 -18.33
CA SER A 72 -12.91 -5.28 -17.51
C SER A 72 -13.25 -5.12 -16.02
N ILE A 73 -13.54 -3.89 -15.59
CA ILE A 73 -14.03 -3.55 -14.25
C ILE A 73 -15.30 -2.70 -14.36
N THR A 74 -16.20 -2.79 -13.37
CA THR A 74 -17.37 -1.92 -13.35
C THR A 74 -16.97 -0.49 -13.02
N ASN A 75 -17.84 0.47 -13.35
CA ASN A 75 -17.62 1.87 -13.00
C ASN A 75 -17.51 2.07 -11.47
N GLU A 76 -18.25 1.30 -10.69
CA GLU A 76 -18.21 1.32 -9.22
C GLU A 76 -16.85 0.83 -8.69
N GLU A 77 -16.34 -0.27 -9.26
CA GLU A 77 -15.00 -0.78 -8.94
C GLU A 77 -13.90 0.21 -9.29
N TYR A 78 -14.05 0.91 -10.43
CA TYR A 78 -13.13 1.96 -10.84
C TYR A 78 -13.16 3.16 -9.89
N GLN A 79 -14.34 3.61 -9.44
CA GLN A 79 -14.44 4.66 -8.42
C GLN A 79 -13.78 4.24 -7.11
N SER A 80 -14.06 3.03 -6.63
CA SER A 80 -13.41 2.50 -5.42
C SER A 80 -11.89 2.42 -5.56
N LEU A 81 -11.39 2.06 -6.76
CA LEU A 81 -9.96 2.07 -7.06
C LEU A 81 -9.37 3.48 -6.96
N LEU A 82 -10.04 4.48 -7.53
CA LEU A 82 -9.58 5.87 -7.47
C LEU A 82 -9.56 6.41 -6.04
N GLU A 83 -10.58 6.11 -5.24
CA GLU A 83 -10.63 6.48 -3.82
C GLU A 83 -9.49 5.84 -3.03
N LYS A 84 -9.25 4.54 -3.20
CA LYS A 84 -8.14 3.82 -2.55
C LYS A 84 -6.79 4.37 -2.96
N ARG A 85 -6.61 4.69 -4.25
CA ARG A 85 -5.38 5.34 -4.74
C ARG A 85 -5.21 6.72 -4.13
N GLN A 86 -6.27 7.50 -4.00
CA GLN A 86 -6.20 8.81 -3.37
C GLN A 86 -5.84 8.69 -1.88
N ALA A 87 -6.45 7.74 -1.17
CA ALA A 87 -6.10 7.45 0.23
C ALA A 87 -4.62 7.05 0.37
N ALA A 88 -4.10 6.19 -0.52
CA ALA A 88 -2.70 5.78 -0.53
C ALA A 88 -1.74 6.97 -0.77
N ARG A 89 -2.13 7.97 -1.57
CA ARG A 89 -1.33 9.19 -1.75
C ARG A 89 -1.30 10.05 -0.49
N VAL A 90 -2.45 10.18 0.17
CA VAL A 90 -2.58 10.98 1.39
C VAL A 90 -1.86 10.33 2.58
N SER A 91 -1.78 9.00 2.62
CA SER A 91 -1.08 8.28 3.69
C SER A 91 0.45 8.34 3.61
N ILE A 92 1.02 8.72 2.45
CA ILE A 92 2.47 8.85 2.30
C ILE A 92 2.94 10.13 3.00
N VAL A 93 3.72 9.96 4.06
CA VAL A 93 4.26 11.08 4.85
C VAL A 93 5.61 11.54 4.31
N ASP A 94 6.41 10.62 3.76
CA ASP A 94 7.70 10.95 3.14
C ASP A 94 7.53 11.76 1.83
N GLN A 95 7.77 13.07 1.93
CA GLN A 95 7.67 13.99 0.80
C GLN A 95 8.73 13.77 -0.27
N ASP A 96 9.92 13.25 0.07
CA ASP A 96 10.96 12.95 -0.91
C ASP A 96 10.62 11.68 -1.70
N ALA A 97 10.04 10.67 -1.04
CA ALA A 97 9.52 9.48 -1.69
C ALA A 97 8.33 9.83 -2.61
N LEU A 98 7.41 10.68 -2.16
CA LEU A 98 6.29 11.17 -2.96
C LEU A 98 6.76 11.98 -4.18
N LYS A 99 7.75 12.86 -4.00
CA LYS A 99 8.34 13.63 -5.11
C LYS A 99 8.99 12.72 -6.13
N LYS A 100 9.78 11.72 -5.72
CA LYS A 100 10.38 10.74 -6.64
C LYS A 100 9.31 9.98 -7.41
N TYR A 101 8.27 9.50 -6.74
CA TYR A 101 7.13 8.84 -7.41
C TYR A 101 6.48 9.76 -8.44
N ASN A 102 6.17 11.00 -8.08
CA ASN A 102 5.60 11.99 -9.01
C ASN A 102 6.56 12.35 -10.16
N LEU A 103 7.88 12.34 -9.94
CA LEU A 103 8.86 12.59 -11.00
C LEU A 103 8.88 11.44 -12.02
N PHE A 104 8.79 10.19 -11.54
CA PHE A 104 8.83 9.01 -12.41
C PHE A 104 7.49 8.70 -13.09
N PHE A 105 6.37 8.98 -12.42
CA PHE A 105 5.02 8.61 -12.89
C PHE A 105 4.09 9.80 -13.16
N GLY A 106 4.33 10.96 -12.54
CA GLY A 106 3.47 12.16 -12.68
C GLY A 106 3.69 12.93 -13.98
N GLU A 107 4.90 12.92 -14.56
CA GLU A 107 5.17 13.61 -15.83
C GLU A 107 4.53 12.94 -17.06
N LYS A 108 4.02 11.71 -16.95
CA LYS A 108 3.24 11.08 -18.03
C LYS A 108 1.80 11.60 -18.14
N ASN A 109 1.30 12.38 -17.18
CA ASN A 109 -0.08 12.87 -17.16
C ASN A 109 -0.21 14.38 -17.42
N ASN A 110 0.86 15.07 -17.85
CA ASN A 110 0.83 16.52 -18.10
C ASN A 110 1.23 16.90 -19.55
N LYS A 111 0.99 15.99 -20.47
CA LYS A 111 0.88 16.28 -21.90
C LYS A 111 -0.36 15.55 -22.36
N TYR A 112 -1.48 16.25 -22.48
CA TYR A 112 -2.58 16.12 -23.45
C TYR A 112 -3.75 16.96 -22.93
#